data_AF-A0A1F6DXT4-F1
#
_entry.id   AF-A0A1F6DXT4-F1
#
_cell.length_a   1.000
_cell.length_b   1.000
_cell.length_c   1.000
_cell.angle_alpha   90.00
_cell.angle_beta   90.00
_cell.angle_gamma   90.00
#
_symmetry.space_group_name_H-M   'P 1'
#
loop_
_entity.id
_entity.type
_entity.pdbx_description
1 polymer ?
#
loop_
_entity_poly.entity_id
_entity_poly.type
_entity_poly.pdbx_seq_one_letter_code
_entity_poly.pdbx_strand_id
1 'polypeptide(L)'
;MNVASISSVFANWPTDWIILGVVAAVIAAECLRAGTNRAASLGLALPLALLLSSALPSAALLGGVLKQAQAPAGQAIIFLVLVIFSYFLANRILSFFSDSSGKPVQALIAGIATAVLLVVFWFQVPALDSLWHFGQQVTAVFGESYRFWWLAGSYIALAVVRS
;
A
#
# COMPACT_ATOMS: atom_id res chain seq x y z
N MET A 1 -16.71 -20.35 -21.63
CA MET A 1 -16.14 -18.98 -21.66
C MET A 1 -15.05 -18.94 -22.72
N ASN A 2 -15.21 -18.10 -23.75
CA ASN A 2 -14.27 -18.05 -24.86
C ASN A 2 -13.06 -17.20 -24.44
N VAL A 3 -11.84 -17.74 -24.51
CA VAL A 3 -10.63 -17.07 -24.02
C VAL A 3 -10.39 -15.75 -24.79
N ALA A 4 -10.83 -15.71 -26.06
CA ALA A 4 -10.81 -14.52 -26.92
C ALA A 4 -11.71 -13.36 -26.42
N SER A 5 -12.86 -13.66 -25.82
CA SER A 5 -13.73 -12.62 -25.24
C SER A 5 -13.13 -12.03 -23.96
N ILE A 6 -12.43 -12.84 -23.17
CA ILE A 6 -11.75 -12.38 -21.95
C ILE A 6 -10.54 -11.52 -22.30
N SER A 7 -9.71 -11.96 -23.27
CA SER A 7 -8.54 -11.18 -23.70
C SER A 7 -8.92 -9.82 -24.31
N SER A 8 -10.03 -9.73 -25.04
CA SER A 8 -10.52 -8.45 -25.60
C SER A 8 -10.99 -7.43 -24.55
N VAL A 9 -11.47 -7.90 -23.40
CA VAL A 9 -11.86 -7.03 -22.27
C VAL A 9 -10.62 -6.50 -21.56
N PHE A 10 -9.61 -7.35 -21.34
CA PHE A 10 -8.35 -6.94 -20.72
C PHE A 10 -7.48 -6.07 -21.63
N ALA A 11 -7.57 -6.23 -22.95
CA ALA A 11 -6.81 -5.43 -23.92
C ALA A 11 -7.18 -3.94 -23.90
N ASN A 12 -8.38 -3.58 -23.44
CA ASN A 12 -8.87 -2.20 -23.35
C ASN A 12 -8.84 -1.64 -21.93
N TRP A 13 -8.44 -2.44 -20.92
CA TRP A 13 -8.34 -1.98 -19.55
C TRP A 13 -7.01 -1.25 -19.32
N PRO A 14 -7.01 -0.07 -18.68
CA PRO A 14 -5.78 0.60 -18.32
C PRO A 14 -4.94 -0.30 -17.42
N THR A 15 -3.67 -0.47 -17.78
CA THR A 15 -2.71 -1.35 -17.09
C THR A 15 -2.64 -1.09 -15.59
N ASP A 16 -2.82 0.17 -15.18
CA ASP A 16 -2.82 0.57 -13.77
C ASP A 16 -3.89 -0.13 -12.92
N TRP A 17 -5.11 -0.27 -13.45
CA TRP A 17 -6.20 -0.96 -12.73
C TRP A 17 -5.93 -2.46 -12.59
N ILE A 18 -5.27 -3.06 -13.60
CA ILE A 18 -4.84 -4.45 -13.54
C ILE A 18 -3.78 -4.62 -12.44
N ILE A 19 -2.80 -3.71 -12.36
CA ILE A 19 -1.77 -3.73 -11.31
C ILE A 19 -2.41 -3.60 -9.93
N LEU A 20 -3.29 -2.62 -9.71
CA LEU A 20 -3.98 -2.44 -8.43
C LEU A 20 -4.85 -3.64 -8.05
N GLY A 21 -5.55 -4.22 -9.03
CA GLY A 21 -6.35 -5.44 -8.84
C GLY A 21 -5.51 -6.64 -8.44
N VAL A 22 -4.35 -6.84 -9.07
CA VAL A 22 -3.40 -7.90 -8.73
C VAL A 22 -2.83 -7.69 -7.32
N VAL A 23 -2.44 -6.46 -6.97
CA VAL A 23 -1.95 -6.13 -5.61
C VAL A 23 -3.02 -6.45 -4.57
N ALA A 24 -4.26 -6.01 -4.80
CA ALA A 24 -5.39 -6.30 -3.91
C ALA A 24 -5.63 -7.81 -3.77
N ALA A 25 -5.58 -8.56 -4.88
CA ALA A 25 -5.79 -10.01 -4.88
C ALA A 25 -4.67 -10.77 -4.15
N VAL A 26 -3.41 -10.37 -4.32
CA VAL A 26 -2.26 -10.96 -3.61
C VAL A 26 -2.38 -10.72 -2.11
N ILE A 27 -2.71 -9.49 -1.70
CA ILE A 27 -2.89 -9.16 -0.27
C ILE A 27 -4.09 -9.92 0.30
N ALA A 28 -5.20 -10.02 -0.45
CA ALA A 28 -6.36 -10.79 -0.02
C ALA A 28 -6.03 -12.29 0.14
N ALA A 29 -5.31 -12.88 -0.81
CA ALA A 29 -4.84 -14.27 -0.71
C ALA A 29 -3.93 -14.47 0.52
N GLU A 30 -3.08 -13.50 0.82
CA GLU A 30 -2.25 -13.54 2.02
C GLU A 30 -3.08 -13.41 3.30
N CYS A 31 -4.11 -12.56 3.31
CA CYS A 31 -5.03 -12.43 4.43
C CYS A 31 -5.87 -13.69 4.67
N LEU A 32 -6.21 -14.44 3.62
CA LEU A 32 -6.85 -15.76 3.76
C LEU A 32 -5.95 -16.75 4.49
N ARG A 33 -4.64 -16.71 4.22
CA ARG A 33 -3.66 -17.66 4.78
C ARG A 33 -3.24 -17.29 6.20
N ALA A 34 -3.01 -16.01 6.47
CA ALA A 34 -2.36 -15.54 7.68
C ALA A 34 -3.20 -14.55 8.51
N GLY A 35 -4.45 -14.32 8.12
CA GLY A 35 -5.36 -13.38 8.78
C GLY A 35 -5.18 -11.93 8.30
N THR A 36 -6.16 -11.10 8.62
CA THR A 36 -6.25 -9.70 8.16
C THR A 36 -5.27 -8.76 8.88
N ASN A 37 -4.61 -9.26 9.93
CA ASN A 37 -3.67 -8.49 10.73
C ASN A 37 -2.43 -8.02 9.94
N ARG A 38 -1.98 -8.80 8.94
CA ARG A 38 -0.86 -8.41 8.07
C ARG A 38 -1.22 -7.22 7.19
N ALA A 39 -2.43 -7.21 6.62
CA ALA A 39 -2.94 -6.09 5.84
C ALA A 39 -3.11 -4.82 6.70
N ALA A 40 -3.61 -4.95 7.93
CA ALA A 40 -3.70 -3.83 8.87
C ALA A 40 -2.31 -3.29 9.26
N SER A 41 -1.36 -4.18 9.51
CA SER A 41 0.04 -3.82 9.82
C SER A 41 0.70 -3.08 8.66
N LEU A 42 0.50 -3.55 7.42
CA LEU A 42 0.99 -2.87 6.22
C LEU A 42 0.32 -1.51 6.05
N GLY A 43 -0.99 -1.43 6.28
CA GLY A 43 -1.74 -0.18 6.24
C GLY A 43 -1.19 0.87 7.22
N LEU A 44 -0.81 0.47 8.44
CA LEU A 44 -0.17 1.37 9.41
C LEU A 44 1.32 1.63 9.12
N ALA A 45 2.00 0.72 8.44
CA ALA A 45 3.41 0.88 8.10
C ALA A 45 3.64 2.02 7.10
N LEU A 46 2.73 2.22 6.15
CA LEU A 46 2.83 3.25 5.12
C LEU A 46 2.90 4.69 5.67
N PRO A 47 1.97 5.17 6.52
CA PRO A 47 2.07 6.49 7.11
C PRO A 47 3.29 6.64 8.03
N LEU A 48 3.65 5.59 8.78
CA LEU A 48 4.84 5.62 9.63
C LEU A 48 6.12 5.78 8.81
N ALA A 49 6.25 5.02 7.72
CA ALA A 49 7.39 5.14 6.81
C ALA A 49 7.44 6.52 6.14
N LEU A 50 6.29 7.08 5.76
CA LEU A 50 6.22 8.44 5.22
C LEU A 50 6.73 9.47 6.23
N LEU A 51 6.26 9.40 7.49
CA LEU A 51 6.71 10.29 8.56
C LEU A 51 8.21 10.14 8.84
N LEU A 52 8.70 8.89 8.94
CA LEU A 52 10.12 8.62 9.14
C LEU A 52 10.97 9.14 7.98
N SER A 53 10.50 8.99 6.74
CA SER A 53 11.21 9.48 5.55
C SER A 53 11.33 11.00 5.54
N SER A 54 10.31 11.71 6.04
CA SER A 54 10.34 13.17 6.17
C SER A 54 11.26 13.65 7.29
N ALA A 55 11.47 12.85 8.33
CA ALA A 55 12.33 13.16 9.47
C ALA A 55 13.79 12.72 9.28
N LEU A 56 14.06 11.80 8.34
CA LEU A 56 15.41 11.28 8.08
C LEU A 56 16.45 12.35 7.69
N PRO A 57 16.15 13.36 6.84
CA PRO A 57 17.14 14.39 6.50
C PRO A 57 17.67 15.16 7.71
N SER A 58 16.86 15.30 8.76
CA SER A 58 17.25 15.94 10.03
C SER A 58 17.96 15.00 11.01
N ALA A 59 18.08 13.71 10.72
CA ALA A 59 18.74 12.75 11.60
C ALA A 59 20.28 12.84 11.46
N ALA A 60 20.97 13.10 12.57
CA ALA A 60 22.41 13.36 12.62
C ALA A 60 23.29 12.25 12.00
N LEU A 61 22.84 10.99 12.04
CA LEU A 61 23.61 9.84 11.53
C LEU A 61 23.20 9.39 10.11
N LEU A 62 21.94 9.57 9.72
CA LEU A 62 21.39 9.04 8.47
C LEU A 62 21.25 10.09 7.36
N GLY A 63 21.31 11.39 7.70
CA GLY A 63 21.26 12.47 6.72
C GLY A 63 22.40 12.42 5.70
N GLY A 64 23.57 11.87 6.06
CA GLY A 64 24.70 11.67 5.15
C GLY A 64 24.46 10.62 4.06
N VAL A 65 23.75 9.54 4.40
CA VAL A 65 23.40 8.45 3.47
C VAL A 65 22.38 8.93 2.43
N LEU A 66 21.39 9.74 2.86
CA LEU A 66 20.41 10.35 1.97
C LEU A 66 21.03 11.33 0.97
N LYS A 67 22.07 12.06 1.38
CA LYS A 67 22.79 12.98 0.48
C LYS A 67 23.55 12.27 -0.63
N GLN A 68 23.91 11.00 -0.45
CA GLN A 68 24.56 10.17 -1.47
C GLN A 68 23.53 9.46 -2.37
N ALA A 69 22.35 9.14 -1.83
CA ALA A 69 21.24 8.52 -2.56
C ALA A 69 20.33 9.58 -3.24
N GLN A 70 20.90 10.43 -4.09
CA GLN A 70 20.12 11.45 -4.83
C GLN A 70 19.32 10.87 -6.00
N ALA A 71 19.68 9.68 -6.48
CA ALA A 71 18.91 9.00 -7.51
C ALA A 71 17.51 8.61 -6.98
N PRO A 72 16.43 8.80 -7.75
CA PRO A 72 15.07 8.50 -7.30
C PRO A 72 14.89 7.03 -6.87
N ALA A 73 15.56 6.10 -7.56
CA ALA A 73 15.59 4.70 -7.16
C ALA A 73 16.18 4.48 -5.76
N GLY A 74 17.21 5.23 -5.38
CA GLY A 74 17.82 5.15 -4.04
C GLY A 74 16.85 5.63 -2.96
N GLN A 75 16.12 6.71 -3.21
CA GLN A 75 15.11 7.23 -2.28
C GLN A 75 13.93 6.25 -2.13
N ALA A 76 13.48 5.63 -3.22
CA ALA A 76 12.46 4.60 -3.19
C ALA A 76 12.89 3.36 -2.39
N ILE A 77 14.15 2.92 -2.53
CA ILE A 77 14.71 1.83 -1.73
C ILE A 77 14.70 2.19 -0.24
N ILE A 78 15.15 3.39 0.13
CA ILE A 78 15.13 3.85 1.53
C ILE A 78 13.70 3.84 2.08
N PHE A 79 12.74 4.37 1.31
CA PHE A 79 11.33 4.34 1.70
C PHE A 79 10.83 2.90 1.88
N LEU A 80 11.15 1.98 0.97
CA LEU A 80 10.79 0.57 1.08
C LEU A 80 11.37 -0.08 2.34
N VAL A 81 12.64 0.20 2.67
CA VAL A 81 13.26 -0.29 3.90
C VAL A 81 12.53 0.24 5.14
N LEU A 82 12.13 1.51 5.14
CA LEU A 82 11.33 2.08 6.22
C LEU A 82 9.96 1.41 6.32
N VAL A 83 9.27 1.16 5.21
CA VAL A 83 7.99 0.43 5.20
C VAL A 83 8.17 -0.95 5.80
N ILE A 84 9.22 -1.69 5.42
CA ILE A 84 9.50 -3.03 5.98
C ILE A 84 9.74 -2.94 7.48
N PHE A 85 10.57 -1.99 7.94
CA PHE A 85 10.85 -1.79 9.36
C PHE A 85 9.59 -1.43 10.16
N SER A 86 8.80 -0.46 9.66
CA SER A 86 7.53 -0.05 10.26
C SER A 86 6.50 -1.17 10.25
N TYR A 87 6.48 -2.01 9.20
CA TYR A 87 5.63 -3.19 9.13
C TYR A 87 5.95 -4.19 10.24
N PHE A 88 7.23 -4.51 10.46
CA PHE A 88 7.60 -5.40 11.56
C PHE A 88 7.21 -4.84 12.92
N LEU A 89 7.38 -3.53 13.13
CA LEU A 89 6.99 -2.88 14.37
C LEU A 89 5.47 -2.92 14.59
N ALA A 90 4.69 -2.55 13.56
CA ALA A 90 3.24 -2.58 13.59
C ALA A 90 2.71 -4.01 13.79
N ASN A 91 3.23 -4.97 13.03
CA ASN A 91 2.83 -6.37 13.12
C ASN A 91 3.13 -6.95 14.50
N ARG A 92 4.27 -6.59 15.11
CA ARG A 92 4.60 -7.00 16.48
C ARG A 92 3.62 -6.45 17.50
N ILE A 93 3.16 -5.22 17.36
CA ILE A 93 2.17 -4.61 18.28
C ILE A 93 0.80 -5.28 18.07
N LEU A 94 0.38 -5.43 16.83
CA LEU A 94 -0.96 -5.90 16.51
C LEU A 94 -1.15 -7.41 16.71
N SER A 95 -0.08 -8.22 16.56
CA SER A 95 -0.12 -9.67 16.76
C SER A 95 -0.50 -10.09 18.18
N PHE A 96 -0.31 -9.22 19.18
CA PHE A 96 -0.75 -9.50 20.55
C PHE A 96 -2.27 -9.48 20.73
N PHE A 97 -3.02 -8.94 19.77
CA PHE A 97 -4.44 -8.64 19.92
C PHE A 97 -5.35 -9.35 18.91
N SER A 98 -4.85 -10.34 18.15
CA SER A 98 -5.64 -10.96 17.08
C SER A 98 -5.76 -12.48 17.22
N ASP A 99 -6.97 -12.95 17.53
CA ASP A 99 -7.44 -14.31 17.27
C ASP A 99 -8.43 -14.25 16.11
N SER A 100 -8.00 -14.54 14.88
CA SER A 100 -8.95 -14.85 13.79
C SER A 100 -8.29 -15.42 12.54
N SER A 101 -8.91 -16.50 12.05
CA SER A 101 -8.74 -17.01 10.69
C SER A 101 -9.42 -16.08 9.69
N GLY A 102 -8.80 -15.87 8.53
CA GLY A 102 -9.30 -14.95 7.50
C GLY A 102 -10.57 -15.49 6.84
N LYS A 103 -11.73 -14.87 7.10
CA LYS A 103 -12.94 -15.12 6.30
C LYS A 103 -12.72 -14.55 4.88
N PRO A 104 -13.18 -15.21 3.80
CA PRO A 104 -12.92 -14.75 2.44
C PRO A 104 -13.37 -13.32 2.15
N VAL A 105 -14.53 -12.92 2.65
CA VAL A 105 -15.06 -11.55 2.48
C VAL A 105 -14.18 -10.53 3.22
N GLN A 106 -13.76 -10.86 4.45
CA GLN A 106 -12.87 -10.04 5.25
C GLN A 106 -11.51 -9.87 4.55
N ALA A 107 -10.93 -10.96 4.05
CA ALA A 107 -9.67 -10.95 3.33
C ALA A 107 -9.72 -10.09 2.05
N LEU A 108 -10.83 -10.15 1.31
CA LEU A 108 -11.04 -9.32 0.12
C LEU A 108 -11.09 -7.83 0.49
N ILE A 109 -11.88 -7.47 1.50
CA ILE A 109 -11.99 -6.08 1.96
C ILE A 109 -10.63 -5.57 2.45
N ALA A 110 -9.89 -6.38 3.21
CA ALA A 110 -8.55 -6.03 3.66
C ALA A 110 -7.59 -5.81 2.48
N GLY A 111 -7.60 -6.70 1.49
CA GLY A 111 -6.78 -6.57 0.28
C GLY A 111 -7.06 -5.30 -0.49
N ILE A 112 -8.34 -4.97 -0.70
CA ILE A 112 -8.76 -3.74 -1.39
C ILE A 112 -8.34 -2.51 -0.58
N ALA A 113 -8.66 -2.47 0.71
CA ALA A 113 -8.33 -1.33 1.57
C ALA A 113 -6.81 -1.06 1.60
N THR A 114 -6.00 -2.11 1.72
CA THR A 114 -4.54 -1.95 1.71
C THR A 114 -4.02 -1.53 0.33
N ALA A 115 -4.59 -2.02 -0.78
CA ALA A 115 -4.22 -1.56 -2.12
C ALA A 115 -4.56 -0.07 -2.34
N VAL A 116 -5.70 0.39 -1.82
CA VAL A 116 -6.08 1.81 -1.81
C VAL A 116 -5.07 2.64 -1.00
N LEU A 117 -4.68 2.18 0.19
CA LEU A 117 -3.63 2.86 0.96
C LEU A 117 -2.31 2.92 0.18
N LEU A 118 -1.89 1.83 -0.45
CA LEU A 118 -0.66 1.78 -1.24
C LEU A 118 -0.65 2.82 -2.36
N VAL A 119 -1.71 2.91 -3.18
CA VAL A 119 -1.77 3.89 -4.27
C VAL A 119 -1.83 5.33 -3.74
N VAL A 120 -2.58 5.57 -2.66
CA VAL A 120 -2.71 6.89 -2.05
C VAL A 120 -1.37 7.38 -1.46
N PHE A 121 -0.59 6.48 -0.87
CA PHE A 121 0.75 6.81 -0.37
C PHE A 121 1.79 6.86 -1.49
N TRP A 122 1.62 6.10 -2.58
CA TRP A 122 2.48 6.20 -3.76
C TRP A 122 2.52 7.63 -4.30
N PHE A 123 1.36 8.27 -4.44
CA PHE A 123 1.25 9.66 -4.88
C PHE A 123 1.86 10.70 -3.92
N GLN A 124 2.15 10.33 -2.67
CA GLN A 124 2.76 11.23 -1.69
C GLN A 124 4.28 11.13 -1.67
N VAL A 125 4.88 10.13 -2.32
CA VAL A 125 6.32 9.92 -2.35
C VAL A 125 6.83 10.27 -3.76
N PRO A 126 7.45 11.45 -3.96
CA PRO A 126 7.90 11.89 -5.29
C PRO A 126 8.84 10.89 -5.97
N ALA A 127 9.67 10.20 -5.19
CA ALA A 127 10.57 9.17 -5.69
C ALA A 127 9.82 7.97 -6.31
N LEU A 128 8.65 7.60 -5.78
CA LEU A 128 7.84 6.50 -6.33
C LEU A 128 7.10 6.93 -7.60
N ASP A 129 6.57 8.15 -7.63
CA ASP A 129 5.93 8.71 -8.82
C ASP A 129 6.90 8.75 -10.01
N SER A 130 8.17 9.11 -9.75
CA SER A 130 9.21 9.08 -10.79
C SER A 130 9.51 7.68 -11.37
N LEU A 131 9.24 6.61 -10.61
CA LEU A 131 9.43 5.23 -11.05
C LEU A 131 8.23 4.70 -11.83
N TRP A 132 7.02 5.06 -11.41
CA TRP A 132 5.78 4.72 -12.11
C TRP A 132 4.77 5.84 -11.96
N HIS A 133 4.43 6.46 -13.10
CA HIS A 133 3.40 7.48 -13.19
C HIS A 133 2.08 6.81 -13.53
N PHE A 134 1.11 6.88 -12.63
CA PHE A 134 -0.23 6.39 -12.89
C PHE A 134 -0.96 7.27 -13.92
N GLY A 135 -1.78 6.65 -14.76
CA GLY A 135 -2.59 7.33 -15.75
C GLY A 135 -3.66 8.24 -15.13
N GLN A 136 -4.14 9.19 -15.93
CA GLN A 136 -5.08 10.24 -15.49
C GLN A 136 -6.35 9.70 -14.81
N GLN A 137 -6.82 8.51 -15.18
CA GLN A 137 -8.00 7.89 -14.57
C GLN A 137 -7.77 7.51 -13.11
N VAL A 138 -6.64 6.88 -12.79
CA VAL A 138 -6.29 6.49 -11.41
C VAL A 138 -6.02 7.74 -10.58
N THR A 139 -5.30 8.71 -11.15
CA THR A 139 -5.06 10.01 -10.50
C THR A 139 -6.35 10.79 -10.26
N ALA A 140 -7.36 10.69 -11.12
CA ALA A 140 -8.66 11.32 -10.90
C ALA A 140 -9.44 10.69 -9.73
N VAL A 141 -9.30 9.37 -9.52
CA VAL A 141 -9.99 8.65 -8.44
C VAL A 141 -9.28 8.81 -7.11
N PHE A 142 -7.96 8.60 -7.08
CA PHE A 142 -7.15 8.56 -5.86
C PHE A 142 -6.34 9.85 -5.61
N GLY A 143 -6.58 10.88 -6.42
CA GLY A 143 -5.91 12.16 -6.34
C GLY A 143 -6.21 12.92 -5.04
N GLU A 144 -5.58 14.09 -4.93
CA GLU A 144 -5.57 14.89 -3.71
C GLU A 144 -6.96 15.24 -3.17
N SER A 145 -7.93 15.54 -4.04
CA SER A 145 -9.29 15.95 -3.67
C SER A 145 -10.05 14.89 -2.87
N TYR A 146 -9.77 13.60 -3.09
CA TYR A 146 -10.48 12.48 -2.43
C TYR A 146 -9.58 11.72 -1.45
N ARG A 147 -8.33 12.14 -1.29
CA ARG A 147 -7.31 11.47 -0.47
C ARG A 147 -7.79 11.17 0.95
N PHE A 148 -8.38 12.17 1.62
CA PHE A 148 -8.88 12.02 2.98
C PHE A 148 -9.92 10.90 3.09
N TRP A 149 -10.88 10.84 2.16
CA TRP A 149 -11.94 9.84 2.16
C TRP A 149 -11.42 8.44 1.89
N TRP A 150 -10.44 8.29 0.98
CA TRP A 150 -9.81 7.01 0.73
C TRP A 150 -9.00 6.49 1.92
N LEU A 151 -8.26 7.37 2.60
CA LEU A 151 -7.55 7.00 3.83
C LEU A 151 -8.54 6.61 4.93
N ALA A 152 -9.52 7.46 5.22
CA ALA A 152 -10.51 7.22 6.27
C ALA A 152 -11.30 5.93 6.01
N GLY A 153 -11.83 5.76 4.80
CA GLY A 153 -12.57 4.55 4.41
C GLY A 153 -11.73 3.28 4.51
N SER A 154 -10.47 3.33 4.09
CA SER A 154 -9.56 2.17 4.15
C SER A 154 -9.21 1.80 5.59
N TYR A 155 -8.93 2.76 6.47
CA TYR A 155 -8.66 2.47 7.87
C TYR A 155 -9.89 1.97 8.63
N ILE A 156 -11.08 2.52 8.36
CA ILE A 156 -12.34 2.01 8.91
C ILE A 156 -12.58 0.58 8.44
N ALA A 157 -12.40 0.30 7.14
CA ALA A 157 -12.55 -1.04 6.59
C ALA A 157 -11.59 -2.04 7.26
N LEU A 158 -10.31 -1.67 7.41
CA LEU A 158 -9.31 -2.50 8.10
C LEU A 158 -9.63 -2.70 9.59
N ALA A 159 -10.19 -1.71 10.26
CA ALA A 159 -10.60 -1.83 11.67
C ALA A 159 -11.79 -2.80 11.83
N VAL A 160 -12.81 -2.68 10.98
CA VAL A 160 -14.01 -3.55 11.01
C VAL A 160 -13.69 -4.99 10.63
N VAL A 161 -12.79 -5.18 9.68
CA VAL A 161 -12.39 -6.52 9.22
C VAL A 161 -11.49 -7.24 10.23
N ARG A 162 -10.91 -6.50 11.18
CA ARG A 162 -10.09 -7.03 12.25
C ARG A 162 -10.88 -7.40 13.51
N SER A 163 -12.02 -6.74 13.76
CA SER A 163 -12.94 -7.05 14.87
C SER A 163 -13.71 -8.35 14.63
#